data_AF-A0A4Q5Z075-F1
#
_entry.id   AF-A0A4Q5Z075-F1
#
_cell.length_a   1.000
_cell.length_b   1.000
_cell.length_c   1.000
_cell.angle_alpha   90.00
_cell.angle_beta   90.00
_cell.angle_gamma   90.00
#
_symmetry.space_group_name_H-M   'P 1'
#
loop_
_entity.id
_entity.type
_entity.pdbx_description
1 polymer ?
#
loop_
_entity_poly.entity_id
_entity_poly.type
_entity_poly.pdbx_seq_one_letter_code
_entity_poly.pdbx_strand_id
1 'polypeptide(L)'
;MKFRKLNILTAFVLGATITLAGCSKDDGPIPKRIGIEEIPAMTMNLEPQKKDNIDTIKTGSPAAFTGKFKVAVVFPDQAKPTKVDIVVRKNASAANVKMFKADVSAFPTSFTVTAAEIAALFGAPVALNDTYDFAPDIYTNGKKYEAFPAVSAGNGSGVVGMNSIGFYEFVRITVKN
;
A
#
# COMPACT_ATOMS: atom_id res chain seq x y z
N MET A 1 -8.53 52.68 37.86
CA MET A 1 -7.45 51.88 37.24
C MET A 1 -6.88 52.70 36.08
N LYS A 2 -5.66 53.25 36.21
CA LYS A 2 -5.06 54.13 35.20
C LYS A 2 -4.42 53.28 34.10
N PHE A 3 -5.09 53.16 32.95
CA PHE A 3 -4.44 52.65 31.73
C PHE A 3 -3.42 53.69 31.27
N ARG A 4 -2.13 53.44 31.54
CA ARG A 4 -1.03 54.27 31.05
C ARG A 4 -1.00 54.17 29.53
N LYS A 5 -0.89 55.31 28.86
CA LYS A 5 -0.79 55.43 27.40
C LYS A 5 0.31 54.48 26.91
N LEU A 6 -0.10 53.37 26.28
CA LEU A 6 0.83 52.47 25.62
C LEU A 6 1.45 53.29 24.47
N ASN A 7 2.76 53.54 24.53
CA ASN A 7 3.45 54.24 23.47
C ASN A 7 3.32 53.37 22.22
N ILE A 8 2.57 53.85 21.22
CA ILE A 8 2.31 53.13 19.95
C ILE A 8 3.62 52.63 19.34
N LEU A 9 4.70 53.40 19.51
CA LEU A 9 6.05 53.02 19.09
C LEU A 9 6.56 51.72 19.74
N THR A 10 6.28 51.50 21.02
CA THR A 10 6.72 50.31 21.76
C THR A 10 5.91 49.07 21.35
N ALA A 11 4.62 49.24 21.08
CA ALA A 11 3.77 48.16 20.56
C ALA A 11 4.17 47.78 19.11
N PHE A 12 4.55 48.77 18.29
CA PHE A 12 5.00 48.55 16.91
C PHE A 12 6.36 47.85 16.86
N VAL A 13 7.30 48.25 17.72
CA VAL A 13 8.64 47.61 17.82
C VAL A 13 8.52 46.17 18.32
N LEU A 14 7.70 45.91 19.34
CA LEU A 14 7.50 44.56 19.86
C LEU A 14 6.79 43.66 18.82
N GLY A 15 5.79 44.19 18.12
CA GLY A 15 5.12 43.49 17.01
C GLY A 15 6.08 43.14 15.86
N ALA A 16 6.92 44.08 15.44
CA ALA A 16 7.90 43.88 14.37
C ALA A 16 8.97 42.83 14.74
N THR A 17 9.40 42.78 16.01
CA THR A 17 10.35 41.75 16.47
C THR A 17 9.76 40.35 16.46
N ILE A 18 8.46 40.20 16.73
CA ILE A 18 7.78 38.89 16.73
C ILE A 18 7.56 38.39 15.30
N THR A 19 7.29 39.28 14.34
CA THR A 19 7.11 38.89 12.92
C THR A 19 8.43 38.57 12.21
N LEU A 20 9.55 39.15 12.64
CA LEU A 20 10.88 38.90 12.05
C LEU A 20 11.65 37.77 12.73
N ALA A 21 11.29 37.40 13.96
CA ALA A 21 11.80 36.23 14.68
C ALA A 21 10.88 35.00 14.55
N GLY A 22 9.86 35.06 13.69
CA GLY A 22 9.09 33.89 13.30
C GLY A 22 10.06 32.89 12.67
N CYS A 23 10.39 31.82 13.39
CA CYS A 23 11.20 30.73 12.86
C CYS A 23 10.51 30.20 11.60
N SER A 24 11.00 30.59 10.42
CA SER A 24 10.75 29.81 9.23
C SER A 24 11.28 28.43 9.54
N LYS A 25 10.39 27.44 9.62
CA LYS A 25 10.78 26.04 9.60
C LYS A 25 11.33 25.80 8.20
N ASP A 26 12.58 26.16 8.03
CA ASP A 26 13.36 25.79 6.87
C ASP A 26 13.85 24.38 7.21
N ASP A 27 13.11 23.37 6.75
CA ASP A 27 13.47 21.96 6.95
C ASP A 27 14.81 21.60 6.28
N GLY A 28 15.45 22.58 5.62
CA GLY A 28 16.75 22.49 5.02
C GLY A 28 16.73 21.58 3.79
N PRO A 29 17.80 21.62 2.97
CA PRO A 29 17.94 20.63 1.92
C PRO A 29 18.04 19.23 2.54
N ILE A 30 17.33 18.25 1.95
CA ILE A 30 17.39 16.85 2.37
C ILE A 30 18.86 16.44 2.46
N PRO A 31 19.35 15.98 3.62
CA PRO A 31 20.76 15.72 3.80
C PRO A 31 21.26 14.73 2.74
N LYS A 32 22.41 15.00 2.11
CA LYS A 32 23.00 14.16 1.04
C LYS A 32 23.24 12.69 1.42
N ARG A 33 23.18 12.36 2.72
CA ARG A 33 23.21 10.98 3.24
C ARG A 33 21.91 10.20 2.97
N ILE A 34 20.82 10.88 2.62
CA ILE A 34 19.54 10.29 2.30
C ILE A 34 19.42 10.25 0.78
N GLY A 35 19.58 9.05 0.21
CA GLY A 35 19.27 8.82 -1.20
C GLY A 35 17.76 8.76 -1.37
N ILE A 36 17.20 9.65 -2.17
CA ILE A 36 15.80 9.55 -2.62
C ILE A 36 15.84 8.73 -3.91
N GLU A 37 15.14 7.61 -3.91
CA GLU A 37 14.98 6.80 -5.10
C GLU A 37 13.51 6.80 -5.49
N GLU A 38 13.26 7.05 -6.77
CA GLU A 38 11.92 6.97 -7.32
C GLU A 38 11.55 5.50 -7.52
N ILE A 39 10.54 5.05 -6.77
CA ILE A 39 9.97 3.72 -6.88
C ILE A 39 8.64 3.84 -7.62
N PRO A 40 8.42 3.09 -8.71
CA PRO A 40 7.15 3.09 -9.41
C PRO A 40 6.01 2.75 -8.46
N ALA A 41 4.98 3.59 -8.45
CA ALA A 41 3.83 3.40 -7.59
C ALA A 41 2.86 2.38 -8.21
N MET A 42 2.71 1.24 -7.56
CA MET A 42 1.81 0.16 -7.98
C MET A 42 0.51 0.17 -7.18
N THR A 43 -0.57 -0.25 -7.83
CA THR A 43 -1.86 -0.52 -7.19
C THR A 43 -2.32 -1.92 -7.54
N MET A 44 -3.00 -2.55 -6.58
CA MET A 44 -3.68 -3.82 -6.76
C MET A 44 -5.09 -3.67 -6.23
N ASN A 45 -6.08 -3.94 -7.08
CA ASN A 45 -7.49 -3.75 -6.73
C ASN A 45 -8.29 -4.99 -7.11
N LEU A 46 -9.28 -5.34 -6.30
CA LEU A 46 -10.28 -6.34 -6.68
C LEU A 46 -11.01 -5.86 -7.92
N GLU A 47 -11.16 -6.74 -8.91
CA GLU A 47 -12.02 -6.47 -10.04
C GLU A 47 -13.44 -6.89 -9.68
N PRO A 48 -14.43 -5.99 -9.77
CA PRO A 48 -15.80 -6.35 -9.53
C PRO A 48 -16.23 -7.41 -10.55
N GLN A 49 -16.74 -8.52 -10.05
CA GLN A 49 -17.42 -9.54 -10.84
C GLN A 49 -18.93 -9.43 -10.57
N LYS A 50 -19.78 -9.93 -11.49
CA LYS A 50 -21.23 -10.06 -11.27
C LYS A 50 -21.59 -11.13 -10.21
N LYS A 51 -20.71 -11.40 -9.25
CA LYS A 51 -20.84 -12.41 -8.21
C LYS A 51 -20.71 -11.75 -6.83
N ASP A 52 -21.56 -12.15 -5.90
CA ASP A 52 -21.37 -11.87 -4.49
C ASP A 52 -20.08 -12.56 -4.00
N ASN A 53 -19.34 -11.93 -3.09
CA ASN A 53 -18.15 -12.50 -2.42
C ASN A 53 -16.85 -12.53 -3.24
N ILE A 54 -16.54 -11.46 -3.98
CA ILE A 54 -15.28 -11.32 -4.74
C ILE A 54 -14.00 -11.41 -3.87
N ASP A 55 -14.14 -11.16 -2.57
CA ASP A 55 -13.07 -11.11 -1.56
C ASP A 55 -13.27 -12.14 -0.44
N THR A 56 -14.31 -12.97 -0.52
CA THR A 56 -14.73 -13.84 0.59
C THR A 56 -14.87 -15.29 0.12
N ILE A 57 -14.06 -16.18 0.68
CA ILE A 57 -14.18 -17.62 0.50
C ILE A 57 -15.17 -18.13 1.56
N LYS A 58 -16.26 -18.77 1.13
CA LYS A 58 -17.20 -19.43 2.05
C LYS A 58 -16.67 -20.80 2.47
N THR A 59 -16.55 -21.05 3.76
CA THR A 59 -16.07 -22.33 4.33
C THR A 59 -16.93 -23.52 3.91
N GLY A 60 -18.24 -23.33 3.76
CA GLY A 60 -19.17 -24.36 3.30
C GLY A 60 -19.07 -24.68 1.80
N SER A 61 -18.42 -23.82 1.00
CA SER A 61 -18.33 -24.00 -0.46
C SER A 61 -17.05 -23.36 -1.05
N PRO A 62 -15.85 -23.74 -0.59
CA PRO A 62 -14.61 -23.07 -1.00
C PRO A 62 -14.31 -23.26 -2.50
N ALA A 63 -14.73 -24.39 -3.08
CA ALA A 63 -14.55 -24.68 -4.51
C ALA A 63 -15.34 -23.72 -5.44
N ALA A 64 -16.36 -23.02 -4.93
CA ALA A 64 -17.13 -22.05 -5.71
C ALA A 64 -16.44 -20.68 -5.81
N PHE A 65 -15.39 -20.45 -5.01
CA PHE A 65 -14.69 -19.17 -4.97
C PHE A 65 -13.85 -18.94 -6.22
N THR A 66 -14.03 -17.77 -6.81
CA THR A 66 -13.16 -17.23 -7.86
C THR A 66 -13.03 -15.72 -7.62
N GLY A 67 -11.88 -15.30 -7.11
CA GLY A 67 -11.53 -13.90 -6.95
C GLY A 67 -10.80 -13.41 -8.19
N LYS A 68 -10.92 -12.12 -8.51
CA LYS A 68 -10.15 -11.50 -9.58
C LYS A 68 -9.59 -10.19 -9.08
N PHE A 69 -8.32 -9.93 -9.36
CA PHE A 69 -7.66 -8.68 -9.02
C PHE A 69 -6.84 -8.16 -10.20
N LYS A 70 -6.73 -6.85 -10.28
CA LYS A 70 -5.98 -6.12 -11.30
C LYS A 70 -4.76 -5.49 -10.68
N VAL A 71 -3.63 -5.63 -11.35
CA VAL A 71 -2.35 -5.01 -11.01
C VAL A 71 -2.06 -3.94 -12.05
N ALA A 72 -1.82 -2.71 -11.59
CA ALA A 72 -1.58 -1.57 -12.47
C ALA A 72 -0.54 -0.62 -11.86
N VAL A 73 0.08 0.18 -12.71
CA VAL A 73 0.84 1.37 -12.29
C VAL A 73 -0.18 2.47 -12.02
N VAL A 74 -0.03 3.20 -10.91
CA VAL A 74 -0.97 4.27 -10.55
C VAL A 74 -0.85 5.47 -11.48
N PHE A 75 0.37 5.77 -11.92
CA PHE A 75 0.67 6.84 -12.86
C PHE A 75 1.13 6.25 -14.20
N PRO A 76 0.24 6.13 -15.20
CA PRO A 76 0.52 5.42 -16.46
C PRO A 76 1.69 6.00 -17.27
N ASP A 77 1.93 7.31 -17.14
CA ASP A 77 2.95 8.06 -17.90
C ASP A 77 4.33 8.05 -17.22
N GLN A 78 4.45 7.44 -16.04
CA GLN A 78 5.71 7.35 -15.29
C GLN A 78 6.52 6.10 -15.68
N ALA A 79 7.80 6.11 -15.29
CA ALA A 79 8.66 4.95 -15.45
C ALA A 79 8.03 3.71 -14.77
N LYS A 80 7.87 2.65 -15.55
CA LYS A 80 7.30 1.38 -15.07
C LYS A 80 8.38 0.56 -14.38
N PRO A 81 8.03 -0.31 -13.42
CA PRO A 81 9.01 -1.23 -12.86
C PRO A 81 9.50 -2.19 -13.96
N THR A 82 10.71 -2.70 -13.81
CA THR A 82 11.27 -3.72 -14.73
C THR A 82 10.37 -4.95 -14.74
N LYS A 83 9.88 -5.33 -13.55
CA LYS A 83 8.87 -6.37 -13.33
C LYS A 83 8.28 -6.24 -11.93
N VAL A 84 7.18 -6.95 -11.70
CA VAL A 84 6.68 -7.23 -10.35
C VAL A 84 6.46 -8.72 -10.17
N ASP A 85 6.66 -9.20 -8.94
CA ASP A 85 6.20 -10.52 -8.53
C ASP A 85 4.96 -10.35 -7.65
N ILE A 86 3.89 -11.06 -7.93
CA ILE A 86 2.69 -11.06 -7.11
C ILE A 86 2.91 -12.04 -5.96
N VAL A 87 2.91 -11.52 -4.74
CA VAL A 87 3.09 -12.30 -3.51
C VAL A 87 1.81 -12.30 -2.69
N VAL A 88 1.68 -13.33 -1.86
CA VAL A 88 0.54 -13.56 -0.98
C VAL A 88 1.04 -13.81 0.42
N ARG A 89 0.54 -13.04 1.37
CA ARG A 89 0.81 -13.22 2.79
C ARG A 89 -0.38 -13.85 3.49
N LYS A 90 -0.17 -14.94 4.21
CA LYS A 90 -1.19 -15.59 5.04
C LYS A 90 -1.23 -14.96 6.44
N ASN A 91 -2.45 -14.66 6.92
CA ASN A 91 -2.76 -14.25 8.29
C ASN A 91 -1.89 -13.09 8.80
N ALA A 92 -1.64 -12.10 7.94
CA ALA A 92 -0.80 -10.93 8.20
C ALA A 92 0.64 -11.25 8.67
N SER A 93 1.12 -12.49 8.52
CA SER A 93 2.43 -12.92 9.00
C SER A 93 3.50 -12.73 7.94
N ALA A 94 4.49 -11.87 8.18
CA ALA A 94 5.62 -11.66 7.26
C ALA A 94 6.48 -12.91 7.06
N ALA A 95 6.39 -13.91 7.96
CA ALA A 95 7.04 -15.20 7.79
C ALA A 95 6.28 -16.12 6.81
N ASN A 96 5.01 -15.84 6.53
CA ASN A 96 4.13 -16.65 5.70
C ASN A 96 3.80 -15.95 4.37
N VAL A 97 4.85 -15.56 3.64
CA VAL A 97 4.74 -14.97 2.30
C VAL A 97 5.10 -16.02 1.26
N LYS A 98 4.27 -16.12 0.22
CA LYS A 98 4.46 -17.04 -0.92
C LYS A 98 4.29 -16.29 -2.23
N MET A 99 5.06 -16.66 -3.24
CA MET A 99 4.95 -16.10 -4.59
C MET A 99 3.79 -16.75 -5.34
N PHE A 100 2.81 -15.96 -5.76
CA PHE A 100 1.68 -16.41 -6.57
C PHE A 100 1.96 -16.32 -8.06
N LYS A 101 2.60 -15.24 -8.52
CA LYS A 101 2.98 -15.07 -9.92
C LYS A 101 4.30 -14.32 -10.05
N ALA A 102 5.24 -14.88 -10.81
CA ALA A 102 6.54 -14.26 -11.07
C ALA A 102 6.52 -13.42 -12.35
N ASP A 103 7.48 -12.49 -12.44
CA ASP A 103 7.94 -11.85 -13.68
C ASP A 103 6.83 -11.13 -14.49
N VAL A 104 5.92 -10.47 -13.79
CA VAL A 104 4.86 -9.68 -14.43
C VAL A 104 5.43 -8.35 -14.90
N SER A 105 5.48 -8.12 -16.22
CA SER A 105 6.03 -6.90 -16.83
C SER A 105 5.01 -6.10 -17.66
N ALA A 106 3.83 -6.68 -17.92
CA ALA A 106 2.75 -6.03 -18.66
C ALA A 106 1.72 -5.42 -17.69
N PHE A 107 1.47 -4.12 -17.82
CA PHE A 107 0.54 -3.37 -16.99
C PHE A 107 -0.40 -2.49 -17.83
N PRO A 108 -1.70 -2.42 -17.50
CA PRO A 108 -2.38 -3.18 -16.44
C PRO A 108 -2.59 -4.65 -16.83
N THR A 109 -2.66 -5.54 -15.83
CA THR A 109 -2.97 -6.96 -16.03
C THR A 109 -3.87 -7.47 -14.91
N SER A 110 -4.67 -8.50 -15.20
CA SER A 110 -5.58 -9.08 -14.22
C SER A 110 -5.32 -10.56 -14.02
N PHE A 111 -5.48 -11.00 -12.78
CA PHE A 111 -5.32 -12.39 -12.39
C PHE A 111 -6.58 -12.89 -11.70
N THR A 112 -6.95 -14.12 -12.02
CA THR A 112 -7.96 -14.87 -11.30
C THR A 112 -7.27 -15.74 -10.26
N VAL A 113 -7.87 -15.86 -9.09
CA VAL A 113 -7.41 -16.74 -8.01
C VAL A 113 -8.56 -17.58 -7.48
N THR A 114 -8.28 -18.84 -7.22
CA THR A 114 -9.21 -19.82 -6.66
C THR A 114 -8.77 -20.26 -5.27
N ALA A 115 -9.70 -20.82 -4.49
CA ALA A 115 -9.37 -21.36 -3.16
C ALA A 115 -8.41 -22.56 -3.27
N ALA A 116 -8.50 -23.33 -4.36
CA ALA A 116 -7.61 -24.45 -4.63
C ALA A 116 -6.15 -24.01 -4.86
N GLU A 117 -5.94 -22.94 -5.63
CA GLU A 117 -4.60 -22.35 -5.85
C GLU A 117 -4.01 -21.82 -4.55
N ILE A 118 -4.81 -21.15 -3.71
CA ILE A 118 -4.37 -20.69 -2.40
C ILE A 118 -3.99 -21.88 -1.51
N ALA A 119 -4.81 -22.92 -1.45
CA ALA A 119 -4.52 -24.10 -0.65
C ALA A 119 -3.23 -24.81 -1.12
N ALA A 120 -3.04 -24.93 -2.43
CA ALA A 120 -1.81 -25.50 -3.02
C ALA A 120 -0.57 -24.67 -2.68
N LEU A 121 -0.68 -23.33 -2.74
CA LEU A 121 0.42 -22.40 -2.47
C LEU A 121 0.94 -22.51 -1.02
N PHE A 122 0.03 -22.75 -0.08
CA PHE A 122 0.36 -22.86 1.35
C PHE A 122 0.45 -24.31 1.85
N GLY A 123 0.21 -25.31 1.01
CA GLY A 123 0.27 -26.73 1.35
C GLY A 123 -0.80 -27.19 2.35
N ALA A 124 -1.87 -26.42 2.53
CA ALA A 124 -2.93 -26.69 3.48
C ALA A 124 -4.28 -26.15 2.99
N PRO A 125 -5.42 -26.82 3.29
CA PRO A 125 -6.75 -26.27 3.00
C PRO A 125 -6.95 -24.89 3.63
N VAL A 126 -7.76 -24.06 2.97
CA VAL A 126 -8.21 -22.78 3.52
C VAL A 126 -9.09 -23.04 4.76
N ALA A 127 -8.83 -22.34 5.87
CA ALA A 127 -9.57 -22.53 7.12
C ALA A 127 -10.34 -21.27 7.50
N LEU A 128 -11.39 -21.42 8.32
CA LEU A 128 -12.20 -20.29 8.82
C LEU A 128 -11.30 -19.23 9.46
N ASN A 129 -11.55 -17.96 9.13
CA ASN A 129 -10.78 -16.78 9.56
C ASN A 129 -9.37 -16.66 8.97
N ASP A 130 -8.96 -17.53 8.04
CA ASP A 130 -7.74 -17.26 7.28
C ASP A 130 -7.91 -15.99 6.42
N THR A 131 -6.84 -15.20 6.33
CA THR A 131 -6.74 -14.04 5.45
C THR A 131 -5.55 -14.19 4.53
N TYR A 132 -5.73 -13.81 3.27
CA TYR A 132 -4.71 -13.85 2.24
C TYR A 132 -4.56 -12.45 1.63
N ASP A 133 -3.43 -11.81 1.90
CA ASP A 133 -3.12 -10.47 1.42
C ASP A 133 -2.25 -10.55 0.15
N PHE A 134 -2.76 -10.09 -0.98
CA PHE A 134 -2.07 -10.07 -2.26
C PHE A 134 -1.47 -8.69 -2.50
N ALA A 135 -0.20 -8.64 -2.88
CA ALA A 135 0.49 -7.40 -3.22
C ALA A 135 1.68 -7.65 -4.17
N PRO A 136 2.14 -6.64 -4.93
CA PRO A 136 3.28 -6.77 -5.81
C PRO A 136 4.61 -6.44 -5.09
N ASP A 137 5.57 -7.37 -5.13
CA ASP A 137 6.99 -7.06 -4.95
C ASP A 137 7.49 -6.33 -6.20
N ILE A 138 8.16 -5.19 -6.02
CA ILE A 138 8.53 -4.30 -7.12
C ILE A 138 10.01 -4.43 -7.43
N TYR A 139 10.35 -4.64 -8.69
CA TYR A 139 11.73 -4.63 -9.16
C TYR A 139 11.97 -3.40 -10.02
N THR A 140 12.86 -2.54 -9.56
CA THR A 140 13.30 -1.34 -10.28
C THR A 140 14.74 -1.04 -9.93
N ASN A 141 15.49 -0.44 -10.86
CA ASN A 141 16.89 -0.04 -10.65
C ASN A 141 17.79 -1.17 -10.10
N GLY A 142 17.52 -2.43 -10.48
CA GLY A 142 18.27 -3.60 -10.00
C GLY A 142 18.01 -3.99 -8.53
N LYS A 143 17.04 -3.35 -7.86
CA LYS A 143 16.64 -3.63 -6.48
C LYS A 143 15.25 -4.25 -6.42
N LYS A 144 15.00 -5.00 -5.34
CA LYS A 144 13.70 -5.55 -4.97
C LYS A 144 13.13 -4.77 -3.80
N TYR A 145 11.89 -4.32 -3.92
CA TYR A 145 11.10 -3.72 -2.87
C TYR A 145 9.98 -4.69 -2.51
N GLU A 146 10.08 -5.30 -1.34
CA GLU A 146 9.14 -6.32 -0.88
C GLU A 146 7.84 -5.66 -0.40
N ALA A 147 6.70 -6.21 -0.82
CA ALA A 147 5.41 -5.77 -0.32
C ALA A 147 5.22 -6.14 1.16
N PHE A 148 5.82 -7.26 1.59
CA PHE A 148 5.69 -7.77 2.96
C PHE A 148 7.07 -8.10 3.57
N PRO A 149 7.91 -7.10 3.84
CA PRO A 149 9.25 -7.29 4.37
C PRO A 149 9.21 -7.80 5.82
N ALA A 150 10.23 -8.57 6.22
CA ALA A 150 10.30 -9.17 7.55
C ALA A 150 10.63 -8.17 8.69
N VAL A 151 11.35 -7.08 8.37
CA VAL A 151 11.96 -6.18 9.36
C VAL A 151 11.57 -4.70 9.20
N SER A 152 10.66 -4.37 8.28
CA SER A 152 10.22 -2.99 8.02
C SER A 152 8.72 -2.89 7.78
N ALA A 153 8.22 -1.66 7.65
CA ALA A 153 6.85 -1.44 7.21
C ALA A 153 6.69 -1.91 5.74
N GLY A 154 5.66 -2.72 5.50
CA GLY A 154 5.24 -3.15 4.16
C GLY A 154 3.93 -2.49 3.74
N ASN A 155 3.31 -3.07 2.71
CA ASN A 155 2.02 -2.67 2.17
C ASN A 155 0.91 -2.74 3.24
N GLY A 156 0.03 -1.74 3.22
CA GLY A 156 -1.12 -1.60 4.11
C GLY A 156 -2.43 -2.05 3.49
N SER A 157 -3.49 -2.18 4.29
CA SER A 157 -4.82 -2.63 3.85
C SER A 157 -5.59 -1.62 3.00
N GLY A 158 -4.96 -0.49 2.69
CA GLY A 158 -5.62 0.66 2.09
C GLY A 158 -6.67 1.33 2.97
N VAL A 159 -7.27 2.39 2.43
CA VAL A 159 -8.36 3.10 3.10
C VAL A 159 -9.70 2.41 2.79
N VAL A 160 -10.43 2.02 3.83
CA VAL A 160 -11.76 1.39 3.71
C VAL A 160 -12.68 2.30 2.89
N GLY A 161 -13.18 1.80 1.76
CA GLY A 161 -14.05 2.54 0.84
C GLY A 161 -13.33 3.22 -0.33
N MET A 162 -12.00 3.11 -0.43
CA MET A 162 -11.19 3.64 -1.53
C MET A 162 -10.45 2.54 -2.30
N ASN A 163 -11.16 1.46 -2.66
CA ASN A 163 -10.65 0.25 -3.34
C ASN A 163 -10.07 0.47 -4.77
N SER A 164 -9.73 1.71 -5.14
CA SER A 164 -9.27 2.08 -6.47
C SER A 164 -8.21 3.17 -6.50
N ILE A 165 -7.84 3.76 -5.35
CA ILE A 165 -7.03 4.99 -5.33
C ILE A 165 -5.70 4.80 -4.58
N GLY A 166 -5.52 3.78 -3.76
CA GLY A 166 -4.32 3.74 -2.94
C GLY A 166 -3.10 3.09 -3.58
N PHE A 167 -1.97 3.62 -3.12
CA PHE A 167 -0.62 3.21 -3.45
C PHE A 167 -0.17 2.17 -2.44
N TYR A 168 0.54 1.13 -2.90
CA TYR A 168 1.08 0.09 -2.01
C TYR A 168 0.01 -0.56 -1.11
N GLU A 169 -1.20 -0.67 -1.63
CA GLU A 169 -2.30 -1.38 -0.98
C GLU A 169 -2.23 -2.87 -1.32
N PHE A 170 -2.60 -3.72 -0.36
CA PHE A 170 -2.86 -5.13 -0.64
C PHE A 170 -4.35 -5.39 -0.85
N VAL A 171 -4.66 -6.38 -1.66
CA VAL A 171 -5.99 -6.97 -1.76
C VAL A 171 -6.11 -8.10 -0.75
N ARG A 172 -7.10 -8.04 0.14
CA ARG A 172 -7.37 -9.12 1.09
C ARG A 172 -8.50 -10.03 0.62
N ILE A 173 -8.25 -11.33 0.64
CA ILE A 173 -9.27 -12.36 0.57
C ILE A 173 -9.41 -13.00 1.95
N THR A 174 -10.64 -13.15 2.44
CA THR A 174 -10.93 -13.69 3.79
C THR A 174 -11.78 -14.94 3.70
N VAL A 175 -11.54 -15.91 4.58
CA VAL A 175 -12.38 -17.09 4.72
C VAL A 175 -13.43 -16.87 5.80
N LYS A 176 -14.71 -16.93 5.43
CA LYS A 176 -15.87 -16.73 6.33
C LYS A 176 -16.88 -17.85 6.13
N ASN A 177 -17.88 -17.94 7.02
CA ASN A 177 -19.00 -18.87 6.86
C ASN A 177 -19.95 -18.45 5.73
#